data_AF-A0AAJ2EJ82-F1
#
_entry.id   AF-A0AAJ2EJ82-F1
#
_cell.length_a   1.000
_cell.length_b   1.000
_cell.length_c   1.000
_cell.angle_alpha   90.00
_cell.angle_beta   90.00
_cell.angle_gamma   90.00
#
_symmetry.space_group_name_H-M   'P 1'
#
loop_
_entity.id
_entity.type
_entity.pdbx_description
1 polymer ?
#
loop_
_entity_poly.entity_id
_entity_poly.type
_entity_poly.pdbx_seq_one_letter_code
_entity_poly.pdbx_strand_id
1 'polypeptide(L)' 'MSTRKYESIGGTSRATASRELIELEEMALLRKVGAGRSTRYYLNIPGWGPEDTALA' A
#
# COMPACT_ATOMS: atom_id res chain seq x y z
N MET A 1 -3.21 -0.38 -3.43
CA MET A 1 -4.14 0.03 -2.36
C MET A 1 -3.87 1.48 -1.96
N SER A 2 -4.88 2.29 -1.66
CA SER A 2 -4.67 3.65 -1.09
C SER A 2 -5.18 3.69 0.36
N THR A 3 -4.74 4.66 1.16
CA THR A 3 -5.23 4.83 2.55
C THR A 3 -6.74 4.95 2.60
N ARG A 4 -7.36 5.70 1.69
CA ARG A 4 -8.82 5.83 1.60
C ARG A 4 -9.51 4.51 1.29
N LYS A 5 -8.92 3.67 0.42
CA LYS A 5 -9.48 2.36 0.10
C LYS A 5 -9.36 1.41 1.30
N TYR A 6 -8.24 1.47 2.02
CA TYR A 6 -8.04 0.69 3.24
C TYR A 6 -9.01 1.11 4.36
N GLU A 7 -9.17 2.42 4.59
CA GLU A 7 -10.17 3.03 5.50
C GLU A 7 -11.57 2.45 5.24
N SER A 8 -12.00 2.43 3.98
CA SER A 8 -13.31 1.94 3.57
C SER A 8 -13.50 0.43 3.73
N ILE A 9 -12.44 -0.37 3.61
CA ILE A 9 -12.52 -1.84 3.70
C ILE A 9 -12.44 -2.28 5.17
N GLY A 10 -11.51 -1.70 5.93
CA GLY A 10 -11.29 -2.04 7.34
C GLY A 10 -12.25 -1.35 8.30
N GLY A 11 -13.03 -0.37 7.84
CA GLY A 11 -13.86 0.46 8.72
C GLY A 11 -13.03 1.25 9.75
N THR A 12 -11.77 1.52 9.43
CA THR A 12 -10.83 2.18 10.34
C THR A 12 -10.81 3.69 10.10
N SER A 13 -10.33 4.46 11.08
CA SER A 13 -10.08 5.89 10.86
C SER A 13 -8.93 6.11 9.88
N ARG A 14 -8.86 7.28 9.24
CA ARG A 14 -7.73 7.63 8.36
C ARG A 14 -6.37 7.55 9.07
N ALA A 15 -6.31 7.97 10.33
CA ALA A 15 -5.08 7.93 11.12
C ALA A 15 -4.64 6.48 11.39
N THR A 16 -5.60 5.62 11.74
CA THR A 16 -5.38 4.17 11.94
C THR A 16 -4.93 3.51 10.64
N ALA A 17 -5.68 3.70 9.54
CA ALA A 17 -5.33 3.17 8.22
C ALA A 17 -3.93 3.62 7.76
N SER A 18 -3.55 4.87 8.05
CA SER A 18 -2.21 5.36 7.71
C SER A 18 -1.11 4.68 8.53
N ARG A 19 -1.31 4.47 9.84
CA ARG A 19 -0.33 3.78 10.69
C ARG A 19 -0.18 2.32 10.29
N GLU A 20 -1.29 1.59 10.15
CA GLU A 20 -1.25 0.18 9.79
C GLU A 20 -0.57 -0.04 8.43
N LEU A 21 -0.83 0.82 7.44
CA LEU A 21 -0.15 0.72 6.14
C LEU A 21 1.36 0.98 6.23
N ILE A 22 1.81 1.86 7.13
CA ILE A 22 3.24 2.10 7.39
C ILE A 22 3.84 0.87 8.08
N GLU A 23 3.19 0.34 9.11
CA GLU A 23 3.67 -0.86 9.83
C GLU A 23 3.78 -2.07 8.89
N LEU A 24 2.78 -2.27 8.01
CA LEU A 24 2.81 -3.35 7.01
C LEU A 24 3.91 -3.15 5.95
N GLU A 25 4.26 -1.91 5.63
CA GLU A 25 5.42 -1.59 4.78
C GLU A 25 6.73 -1.89 5.50
N GLU A 26 6.88 -1.47 6.77
CA GLU A 26 8.05 -1.74 7.61
C GLU A 26 8.28 -3.24 7.84
N MET A 27 7.21 -4.02 7.92
CA MET A 27 7.24 -5.49 7.98
C MET A 27 7.57 -6.16 6.62
N ALA A 28 7.82 -5.38 5.57
CA ALA A 28 8.05 -5.85 4.21
C ALA A 28 6.92 -6.73 3.64
N LEU A 29 5.68 -6.57 4.14
CA LEU A 29 4.49 -7.24 3.59
C LEU A 29 3.90 -6.44 2.44
N LEU A 30 4.00 -5.11 2.55
CA LEU A 30 3.61 -4.18 1.51
C LEU A 30 4.83 -3.41 0.99
N ARG A 31 4.75 -2.99 -0.25
CA ARG A 31 5.65 -2.02 -0.87
C ARG A 31 4.89 -0.76 -1.22
N LYS A 32 5.48 0.39 -0.92
CA LYS A 32 4.93 1.69 -1.26
C LYS A 32 5.46 2.15 -2.62
N VAL A 33 4.56 2.65 -3.44
CA VAL A 33 4.83 3.13 -4.80
C VAL A 33 4.25 4.52 -4.96
N GLY A 34 5.02 5.42 -5.57
CA GLY A 34 4.68 6.83 -5.72
C GLY A 34 4.78 7.64 -4.42
N ALA A 35 4.34 8.89 -4.47
CA ALA A 35 4.43 9.82 -3.35
C ALA A 35 3.19 10.72 -3.23
N GLY A 36 3.00 11.32 -2.05
CA GLY A 36 1.89 12.24 -1.77
C GLY A 36 0.52 11.62 -2.05
N ARG A 37 -0.29 12.29 -2.87
CA ARG A 37 -1.66 11.85 -3.24
C ARG A 37 -1.66 10.61 -4.15
N SER A 38 -0.54 10.32 -4.80
CA SER A 38 -0.36 9.17 -5.69
C SER A 38 0.21 7.95 -4.97
N THR A 39 0.40 8.01 -3.65
CA THR A 39 0.88 6.87 -2.86
C THR A 39 -0.05 5.67 -3.01
N ARG A 40 0.53 4.51 -3.34
CA ARG A 40 -0.15 3.23 -3.43
C ARG A 40 0.68 2.15 -2.74
N TYR A 41 0.02 1.29 -1.98
CA TYR A 41 0.62 0.11 -1.39
C TYR A 41 0.26 -1.14 -2.20
N TYR A 42 1.24 -1.97 -2.50
CA TYR A 42 1.09 -3.25 -3.21
C TYR A 42 1.65 -4.38 -2.34
N LEU A 43 1.21 -5.62 -2.58
CA LEU A 43 1.82 -6.77 -1.91
C LEU A 43 3.29 -6.85 -2.31
N ASN A 44 4.15 -7.15 -1.35
CA ASN A 44 5.57 -7.39 -1.59
C ASN A 44 5.80 -8.83 -2.09
N ILE A 45 5.20 -9.15 -3.24
CA ILE A 45 5.33 -10.44 -3.91
C ILE A 45 5.81 -10.15 -5.34
N PRO A 46 6.83 -10.88 -5.84
CA PRO A 46 7.25 -10.77 -7.23
C PRO A 46 6.08 -11.00 -8.20
N GLY A 47 6.01 -10.24 -9.28
CA GLY A 47 4.91 -10.26 -10.25
C GLY A 47 3.69 -9.43 -9.85
N TRP A 48 3.66 -8.84 -8.65
CA TRP A 48 2.48 -8.13 -8.17
C TRP A 48 2.59 -6.60 -8.28
N GLY A 49 1.70 -6.00 -9.08
CA GLY A 49 1.59 -4.55 -9.23
C GLY A 49 2.41 -3.99 -10.39
N PRO A 50 2.23 -2.69 -10.68
CA PRO A 50 2.59 -2.11 -11.97
C PRO A 50 4.10 -2.01 -12.25
N GLU A 51 4.96 -1.92 -11.22
CA GLU A 51 6.41 -1.81 -11.46
C GLU A 51 7.05 -3.18 -11.71
N ASP A 52 6.36 -4.28 -11.43
CA ASP A 52 6.82 -5.63 -11.75
C ASP A 52 6.53 -5.98 -13.22
N THR A 53 5.42 -5.46 -13.75
CA THR A 53 5.06 -5.60 -15.17
C THR A 53 6.04 -4.89 -16.12
N ALA A 54 6.87 -3.97 -15.63
CA ALA A 54 7.86 -3.26 -16.43
C ALA A 54 9.12 -4.11 -16.76
N LEU A 55 9.24 -5.31 -16.19
CA LEU A 55 10.36 -6.24 -16.41
C LEU A 55 10.02 -7.44 -17.31
N ALA A 56 8.84 -7.44 -17.97
CA ALA A 56 8.40 -8.49 -18.88
C ALA A 56 8.40 -8.03 -20.35
#